data_AF-A0A3P3YNY4-F1
#
_entry.id   AF-A0A3P3YNY4-F1
#
_cell.length_a   1.000
_cell.length_b   1.000
_cell.length_c   1.000
_cell.angle_alpha   90.00
_cell.angle_beta   90.00
_cell.angle_gamma   90.00
#
_symmetry.space_group_name_H-M   'P 1'
#
loop_
_entity.id
_entity.type
_entity.pdbx_description
1 polymer ?
#
loop_
_entity_poly.entity_id
_entity_poly.type
_entity_poly.pdbx_seq_one_letter_code
_entity_poly.pdbx_strand_id
1 'polypeptide(L)'
;MDGRDISVQGACDDRSRAPCRHDRGSRAGRTMAVESDPASLEAHADPPPTAPAGFVSGYLRKLAGAHRDSPAPAPWQHTAYSTAIAIVSLVVVFNINRESLDNLQDVELLLGSFGASSVLVYHAIESPMAQPMNVVAGHALSAVVGVAIAMVVPESMLWLAGPVSVGLAIAVMALTNTTHPPGGATALTAVIGSDHLRSLGFYYVLQPVLTGAVAMVICAVLLNNLHPQRQYPLYWVNQVRRQRTDGSQGKA
;
A
#
# COMPACT_ATOMS: atom_id res chain seq x y z
N MET A 1 -23.56 82.84 2.80
CA MET A 1 -23.75 81.66 3.66
C MET A 1 -22.45 81.44 4.41
N ASP A 2 -22.56 81.46 5.74
CA ASP A 2 -21.53 81.33 6.79
C ASP A 2 -20.39 80.35 6.48
N GLY A 3 -19.19 80.45 7.04
CA GLY A 3 -18.70 81.24 8.17
C GLY A 3 -17.61 80.43 8.91
N ARG A 4 -16.44 81.05 9.08
CA ARG A 4 -15.48 80.99 10.20
C ARG A 4 -14.94 79.63 10.73
N ASP A 5 -13.61 79.53 10.64
CA ASP A 5 -12.63 79.35 11.73
C ASP A 5 -12.70 78.19 12.75
N ILE A 6 -11.49 77.92 13.25
CA ILE A 6 -11.10 77.54 14.62
C ILE A 6 -10.57 76.10 14.78
N SER A 7 -9.25 76.02 14.92
CA SER A 7 -8.55 74.95 15.65
C SER A 7 -8.97 74.96 17.12
N VAL A 8 -9.42 73.82 17.66
CA VAL A 8 -9.43 73.60 19.12
C VAL A 8 -9.00 72.17 19.42
N GLN A 9 -7.90 72.06 20.16
CA GLN A 9 -7.54 70.88 20.94
C GLN A 9 -8.72 70.43 21.82
N GLY A 10 -9.22 69.21 21.60
CA GLY A 10 -10.00 68.48 22.58
C GLY A 10 -9.07 67.58 23.39
N ALA A 11 -8.78 68.01 24.62
CA ALA A 11 -7.94 67.34 25.60
C ALA A 11 -8.36 65.86 25.83
N CYS A 12 -7.36 64.99 26.01
CA CYS A 12 -7.54 63.72 26.68
C CYS A 12 -8.00 63.99 28.12
N ASP A 13 -9.27 63.72 28.41
CA ASP A 13 -9.73 63.57 29.78
C ASP A 13 -9.31 62.18 30.28
N ASP A 14 -8.38 62.21 31.22
CA ASP A 14 -7.77 61.10 31.92
C ASP A 14 -8.77 60.53 32.93
N ARG A 15 -9.60 59.58 32.49
CA ARG A 15 -10.22 58.53 33.32
C ARG A 15 -10.97 57.54 32.43
N SER A 16 -10.74 56.25 32.71
CA SER A 16 -11.30 55.06 32.06
C SER A 16 -10.65 54.66 30.73
N ARG A 17 -9.82 53.60 30.81
CA ARG A 17 -9.19 52.96 29.67
C ARG A 17 -10.22 52.14 28.88
N ALA A 18 -10.24 52.43 27.57
CA ALA A 18 -10.48 51.55 26.43
C ALA A 18 -11.93 51.30 25.93
N PRO A 19 -12.12 51.25 24.58
CA PRO A 19 -13.39 51.49 23.90
C PRO A 19 -13.97 50.24 23.20
N CYS A 20 -15.28 50.30 22.93
CA CYS A 20 -15.99 49.45 21.98
C CYS A 20 -15.28 49.38 20.63
N ARG A 21 -15.07 48.17 20.08
CA ARG A 21 -14.63 48.00 18.69
C ARG A 21 -15.47 46.97 17.94
N HIS A 22 -15.93 47.45 16.80
CA HIS A 22 -16.75 46.86 15.76
C HIS A 22 -16.41 45.43 15.34
N ASP A 23 -17.48 44.67 15.14
CA ASP A 23 -17.60 43.53 14.25
C ASP A 23 -17.19 43.88 12.82
N ARG A 24 -16.21 43.14 12.27
CA ARG A 24 -15.96 42.99 10.83
C ARG A 24 -15.40 41.61 10.57
N GLY A 25 -16.18 40.80 9.87
CA GLY A 25 -15.77 39.48 9.41
C GLY A 25 -14.51 39.50 8.53
N SER A 26 -13.68 38.48 8.73
CA SER A 26 -12.69 38.03 7.75
C SER A 26 -12.60 36.51 7.84
N ARG A 27 -13.14 35.85 6.81
CA ARG A 27 -12.87 34.45 6.48
C ARG A 27 -11.42 34.34 6.04
N ALA A 28 -10.57 33.67 6.81
CA ALA A 28 -9.40 32.95 6.30
C ALA A 28 -8.82 32.06 7.40
N GLY A 29 -8.57 30.79 7.08
CA GLY A 29 -7.68 29.93 7.88
C GLY A 29 -8.34 29.06 8.95
N ARG A 30 -9.37 28.29 8.60
CA ARG A 30 -9.76 27.12 9.40
C ARG A 30 -8.96 25.92 8.90
N THR A 31 -7.76 25.74 9.44
CA THR A 31 -7.08 24.44 9.47
C THR A 31 -8.06 23.45 10.09
N MET A 32 -8.53 22.49 9.30
CA MET A 32 -9.23 21.31 9.82
C MET A 32 -8.20 20.44 10.52
N ALA A 33 -7.77 20.88 11.70
CA ALA A 33 -7.33 19.94 12.73
C ALA A 33 -8.58 19.10 13.01
N VAL A 34 -8.56 17.85 12.56
CA VAL A 34 -9.46 16.83 13.10
C VAL A 34 -9.00 16.68 14.56
N GLU A 35 -9.59 17.49 15.43
CA GLU A 35 -9.58 17.29 16.87
C GLU A 35 -10.28 15.94 17.07
N SER A 36 -9.51 14.86 17.08
CA SER A 36 -10.01 13.54 17.41
C SER A 36 -10.34 13.55 18.89
N ASP A 37 -11.58 13.92 19.18
CA ASP A 37 -12.15 13.93 20.52
C ASP A 37 -11.94 12.53 21.14
N PRO A 38 -11.14 12.39 22.21
CA PRO A 38 -10.80 11.07 22.77
C PRO A 38 -12.04 10.30 23.25
N ALA A 39 -13.18 10.98 23.47
CA ALA A 39 -14.46 10.36 23.76
C ALA A 39 -15.09 9.60 22.58
N SER A 40 -14.73 9.94 21.32
CA SER A 40 -15.26 9.27 20.12
C SER A 40 -14.59 7.93 19.82
N LEU A 41 -13.39 7.69 20.35
CA LEU A 41 -12.65 6.43 20.22
C LEU A 41 -13.14 5.35 21.19
N GLU A 42 -13.73 5.75 22.32
CA GLU A 42 -14.22 4.81 23.33
C GLU A 42 -15.68 4.38 23.10
N ALA A 43 -16.44 5.10 22.27
CA ALA A 43 -17.88 4.86 22.07
C ALA A 43 -18.23 3.70 21.10
N HIS A 44 -17.26 3.10 20.42
CA HIS A 44 -17.47 2.02 19.44
C HIS A 44 -16.72 0.71 19.76
N ALA A 45 -16.18 0.56 20.98
CA ALA A 45 -15.69 -0.72 21.43
C ALA A 45 -16.88 -1.58 21.88
N ASP A 46 -17.21 -2.62 21.11
CA ASP A 46 -18.14 -3.67 21.53
C ASP A 46 -17.76 -4.18 22.94
N PRO A 47 -18.74 -4.45 23.81
CA PRO A 47 -18.45 -5.04 25.11
C PRO A 47 -17.67 -6.35 24.94
N PRO A 48 -16.67 -6.62 25.80
CA PRO A 48 -15.92 -7.88 25.72
C PRO A 48 -16.90 -9.06 25.84
N PRO A 49 -16.70 -10.12 25.04
CA PRO A 49 -17.67 -11.19 24.90
C PRO A 49 -17.99 -11.84 26.25
N THR A 50 -19.26 -11.75 26.65
CA THR A 50 -19.80 -12.42 27.83
C THR A 50 -20.02 -13.92 27.52
N ALA A 51 -19.37 -14.78 28.31
CA ALA A 51 -19.43 -16.25 28.32
C ALA A 51 -18.89 -17.02 27.08
N PRO A 52 -18.31 -18.23 27.25
CA PRO A 52 -17.60 -18.94 26.19
C PRO A 52 -18.60 -19.56 25.22
N ALA A 53 -18.89 -18.85 24.12
CA ALA A 53 -19.44 -19.50 22.94
C ALA A 53 -18.52 -20.69 22.59
N GLY A 54 -19.06 -21.91 22.50
CA GLY A 54 -18.27 -23.08 22.11
C GLY A 54 -17.49 -22.79 20.82
N PHE A 55 -16.31 -23.41 20.64
CA PHE A 55 -15.40 -23.12 19.52
C PHE A 55 -16.12 -22.94 18.18
N VAL A 56 -17.12 -23.78 17.90
CA VAL A 56 -17.96 -23.70 16.70
C VAL A 56 -18.76 -22.40 16.63
N SER A 57 -19.50 -22.02 17.67
CA SER A 57 -20.27 -20.77 17.70
C SER A 57 -19.36 -19.54 17.63
N GLY A 58 -18.21 -19.57 18.31
CA GLY A 58 -17.19 -18.53 18.19
C GLY A 58 -16.58 -18.44 16.78
N TYR A 59 -16.33 -19.57 16.13
CA TYR A 59 -15.83 -19.64 14.76
C TYR A 59 -16.87 -19.13 13.75
N LEU A 60 -18.13 -19.58 13.84
CA LEU A 60 -19.21 -19.11 12.98
C LEU A 60 -19.47 -17.61 13.14
N ARG A 61 -19.34 -17.06 14.36
CA ARG A 61 -19.42 -15.61 14.58
C ARG A 61 -18.27 -14.86 13.91
N LYS A 62 -17.05 -15.42 13.87
CA LYS A 62 -15.93 -14.82 13.12
C LYS A 62 -16.18 -14.80 11.60
N LEU A 63 -16.91 -15.79 11.07
CA LEU A 63 -17.29 -15.82 9.65
C LEU A 63 -18.27 -14.70 9.27
N ALA A 64 -19.05 -14.18 10.22
CA ALA A 64 -19.97 -13.06 9.98
C ALA A 64 -19.25 -11.71 9.74
N GLY A 65 -17.91 -11.68 9.93
CA GLY A 65 -17.10 -10.48 9.78
C GLY A 65 -17.07 -9.63 11.05
N ALA A 66 -16.11 -8.70 11.11
CA ALA A 66 -15.89 -7.88 12.29
C ALA A 66 -16.84 -6.67 12.40
N HIS A 67 -17.91 -6.61 11.59
CA HIS A 67 -18.88 -5.51 11.52
C HIS A 67 -18.25 -4.10 11.51
N ARG A 68 -17.13 -3.94 10.78
CA ARG A 68 -16.46 -2.64 10.59
C ARG A 68 -16.90 -2.01 9.28
N ASP A 69 -17.06 -0.69 9.31
CA ASP A 69 -17.33 0.08 8.10
C ASP A 69 -16.16 -0.02 7.11
N SER A 70 -16.51 -0.16 5.83
CA SER A 70 -15.51 -0.16 4.76
C SER A 70 -15.04 1.27 4.48
N PRO A 71 -13.77 1.47 4.10
CA PRO A 71 -13.29 2.77 3.63
C PRO A 71 -14.15 3.28 2.47
N ALA A 72 -14.39 4.59 2.41
CA ALA A 72 -15.06 5.21 1.27
C ALA A 72 -14.25 4.96 -0.03
N PRO A 73 -14.92 4.79 -1.19
CA PRO A 73 -14.23 4.64 -2.46
C PRO A 73 -13.31 5.83 -2.75
N ALA A 74 -12.15 5.55 -3.37
CA ALA A 74 -11.23 6.59 -3.78
C ALA A 74 -11.89 7.56 -4.78
N PRO A 75 -11.57 8.87 -4.75
CA PRO A 75 -12.08 9.81 -5.74
C PRO A 75 -11.67 9.41 -7.15
N TRP A 76 -12.54 9.62 -8.13
CA TRP A 76 -12.33 9.17 -9.51
C TRP A 76 -11.01 9.68 -10.13
N GLN A 77 -10.54 10.86 -9.73
CA GLN A 77 -9.27 11.45 -10.20
C GLN A 77 -8.06 10.61 -9.75
N HIS A 78 -8.06 10.15 -8.49
CA HIS A 78 -7.02 9.28 -7.97
C HIS A 78 -7.05 7.93 -8.68
N THR A 79 -8.24 7.40 -8.94
CA THR A 79 -8.40 6.16 -9.70
C THR A 79 -7.90 6.30 -11.13
N ALA A 80 -8.33 7.35 -11.86
CA ALA A 80 -7.91 7.59 -13.24
C ALA A 80 -6.40 7.77 -13.37
N TYR A 81 -5.78 8.52 -12.45
CA TYR A 81 -4.32 8.67 -12.43
C TYR A 81 -3.61 7.34 -12.16
N SER A 82 -4.05 6.57 -11.15
CA SER A 82 -3.47 5.26 -10.81
C SER A 82 -3.63 4.26 -11.96
N THR A 83 -4.75 4.28 -12.66
CA THR A 83 -4.99 3.45 -13.84
C THR A 83 -4.05 3.84 -14.98
N ALA A 84 -3.86 5.13 -15.26
CA ALA A 84 -2.96 5.59 -16.32
C ALA A 84 -1.51 5.15 -16.07
N ILE A 85 -0.99 5.33 -14.85
CA ILE A 85 0.37 4.89 -14.51
C ILE A 85 0.51 3.36 -14.52
N ALA A 86 -0.54 2.62 -14.14
CA ALA A 86 -0.55 1.16 -14.21
C ALA A 86 -0.47 0.66 -15.65
N ILE A 87 -1.26 1.24 -16.56
CA ILE A 87 -1.22 0.91 -17.99
C ILE A 87 0.18 1.18 -18.56
N VAL A 88 0.73 2.38 -18.32
CA VAL A 88 2.07 2.74 -18.81
C VAL A 88 3.12 1.76 -18.27
N SER A 89 3.08 1.45 -16.97
CA SER A 89 4.01 0.51 -16.36
C SER A 89 3.90 -0.91 -16.93
N LEU A 90 2.69 -1.43 -17.12
CA LEU A 90 2.51 -2.79 -17.63
C LEU A 90 2.95 -2.88 -19.10
N VAL A 91 2.72 -1.83 -19.89
CA VAL A 91 3.25 -1.73 -21.26
C VAL A 91 4.77 -1.74 -21.24
N VAL A 92 5.42 -1.00 -20.34
CA VAL A 92 6.89 -1.01 -20.21
C VAL A 92 7.40 -2.40 -19.82
N VAL A 93 6.81 -3.04 -18.80
CA VAL A 93 7.19 -4.40 -18.36
C VAL A 93 7.02 -5.42 -19.49
N PHE A 94 5.91 -5.36 -20.22
CA PHE A 94 5.67 -6.23 -21.36
C PHE A 94 6.72 -6.03 -22.47
N ASN A 95 7.01 -4.79 -22.85
CA ASN A 95 7.98 -4.51 -23.92
C ASN A 95 9.40 -4.98 -23.56
N ILE A 96 9.82 -4.86 -22.29
CA ILE A 96 11.14 -5.32 -21.82
C ILE A 96 11.24 -6.85 -21.87
N ASN A 97 10.14 -7.56 -21.61
CA ASN A 97 10.14 -9.01 -21.42
C ASN A 97 9.59 -9.79 -22.62
N ARG A 98 9.14 -9.12 -23.68
CA ARG A 98 8.49 -9.74 -24.85
C ARG A 98 9.30 -10.87 -25.49
N GLU A 99 10.62 -10.78 -25.48
CA GLU A 99 11.54 -11.77 -26.10
C GLU A 99 11.79 -12.99 -25.20
N SER A 100 11.36 -12.95 -23.94
CA SER A 100 11.41 -14.08 -23.02
C SER A 100 10.03 -14.68 -22.77
N LEU A 101 9.01 -14.10 -23.39
CA LEU A 101 7.61 -14.49 -23.31
C LEU A 101 7.10 -14.82 -24.71
N ASP A 102 7.67 -15.88 -25.29
CA ASP A 102 7.41 -16.27 -26.68
C ASP A 102 5.99 -16.82 -26.90
N ASN A 103 5.28 -17.21 -25.84
CA ASN A 103 3.93 -17.78 -25.89
C ASN A 103 2.92 -16.91 -25.14
N LEU A 104 1.70 -16.77 -25.70
CA LEU A 104 0.56 -16.06 -25.09
C LEU A 104 0.25 -16.57 -23.68
N GLN A 105 0.35 -17.88 -23.44
CA GLN A 105 0.11 -18.46 -22.13
C GLN A 105 1.06 -17.92 -21.06
N ASP A 106 2.35 -17.80 -21.37
CA ASP A 106 3.35 -17.31 -20.41
C ASP A 106 3.18 -15.82 -20.15
N VAL A 107 2.82 -15.07 -21.21
CA VAL A 107 2.43 -13.67 -21.10
C VAL A 107 1.27 -13.51 -20.13
N GLU A 108 0.18 -14.28 -20.30
CA GLU A 108 -1.01 -14.18 -19.45
C GLU A 108 -0.71 -14.49 -17.98
N LEU A 109 0.08 -15.53 -17.72
CA LEU A 109 0.44 -15.94 -16.36
C LEU A 109 1.27 -14.87 -15.63
N LEU A 110 2.31 -14.34 -16.28
CA LEU A 110 3.16 -13.31 -15.69
C LEU A 110 2.48 -11.95 -15.63
N LEU A 111 1.70 -11.59 -16.66
CA LEU A 111 0.93 -10.36 -16.65
C LEU A 111 -0.16 -10.39 -15.59
N GLY A 112 -0.70 -11.57 -15.25
CA GLY A 112 -1.57 -11.74 -14.08
C GLY A 112 -0.87 -11.39 -12.76
N SER A 113 0.38 -11.86 -12.60
CA SER A 113 1.22 -11.52 -11.44
C SER A 113 1.53 -10.02 -11.38
N PHE A 114 2.12 -9.44 -12.44
CA PHE A 114 2.43 -8.00 -12.47
C PHE A 114 1.19 -7.11 -12.46
N GLY A 115 0.07 -7.58 -13.01
CA GLY A 115 -1.22 -6.91 -12.93
C GLY A 115 -1.69 -6.76 -11.49
N ALA A 116 -1.57 -7.81 -10.68
CA ALA A 116 -1.86 -7.73 -9.25
C ALA A 116 -0.86 -6.83 -8.49
N SER A 117 0.43 -6.85 -8.86
CA SER A 117 1.42 -5.90 -8.34
C SER A 117 1.05 -4.45 -8.64
N SER A 118 0.47 -4.19 -9.81
CA SER A 118 0.07 -2.84 -10.24
C SER A 118 -1.03 -2.27 -9.36
N VAL A 119 -1.94 -3.12 -8.88
CA VAL A 119 -2.98 -2.70 -7.91
C VAL A 119 -2.31 -2.23 -6.62
N LEU A 120 -1.37 -3.01 -6.08
CA LEU A 120 -0.68 -2.64 -4.84
C LEU A 120 0.18 -1.38 -5.02
N VAL A 121 0.98 -1.33 -6.07
CA VAL A 121 2.01 -0.29 -6.26
C VAL A 121 1.44 1.04 -6.75
N TYR A 122 0.27 1.04 -7.40
CA TYR A 122 -0.33 2.25 -7.97
C TYR A 122 -1.64 2.68 -7.30
N HIS A 123 -2.46 1.74 -6.83
CA HIS A 123 -3.73 2.05 -6.15
C HIS A 123 -3.61 2.02 -4.64
N ALA A 124 -2.74 1.18 -4.07
CA ALA A 124 -2.52 1.06 -2.63
C ALA A 124 -1.09 1.43 -2.23
N ILE A 125 -0.62 2.61 -2.66
CA ILE A 125 0.78 3.07 -2.52
C ILE A 125 1.28 3.09 -1.07
N GLU A 126 0.38 3.26 -0.11
CA GLU A 126 0.65 3.28 1.32
C GLU A 126 0.76 1.88 1.93
N SER A 127 0.38 0.84 1.18
CA SER A 127 0.47 -0.53 1.64
C SER A 127 1.92 -0.90 1.94
N PRO A 128 2.20 -1.51 3.11
CA PRO A 128 3.51 -2.07 3.39
C PRO A 128 3.96 -3.06 2.31
N MET A 129 3.02 -3.83 1.75
CA MET A 129 3.30 -4.86 0.73
C MET A 129 3.60 -4.27 -0.66
N ALA A 130 3.31 -2.99 -0.87
CA ALA A 130 3.59 -2.27 -2.10
C ALA A 130 5.00 -1.65 -2.13
N GLN A 131 5.73 -1.65 -1.00
CA GLN A 131 7.04 -0.98 -0.94
C GLN A 131 8.12 -1.70 -1.77
N PRO A 132 9.14 -0.99 -2.27
CA PRO A 132 10.06 -1.48 -3.30
C PRO A 132 10.71 -2.83 -2.99
N MET A 133 11.24 -3.00 -1.77
CA MET A 133 11.88 -4.26 -1.38
C MET A 133 10.90 -5.43 -1.32
N ASN A 134 9.63 -5.19 -0.96
CA ASN A 134 8.62 -6.23 -0.98
C ASN A 134 8.32 -6.65 -2.41
N VAL A 135 8.17 -5.69 -3.34
CA VAL A 135 7.96 -5.99 -4.76
C VAL A 135 9.13 -6.80 -5.32
N VAL A 136 10.36 -6.26 -5.25
CA VAL A 136 11.54 -6.87 -5.88
C VAL A 136 11.91 -8.20 -5.22
N ALA A 137 12.09 -8.23 -3.90
CA ALA A 137 12.49 -9.45 -3.21
C ALA A 137 11.36 -10.47 -3.14
N GLY A 138 10.11 -10.03 -2.99
CA GLY A 138 8.94 -10.91 -3.00
C GLY A 138 8.80 -11.66 -4.32
N HIS A 139 8.93 -10.98 -5.47
CA HIS A 139 8.95 -11.63 -6.78
C HIS A 139 10.18 -12.54 -6.95
N ALA A 140 11.38 -12.06 -6.62
CA ALA A 140 12.62 -12.82 -6.80
C ALA A 140 12.67 -14.11 -5.97
N LEU A 141 12.35 -14.03 -4.67
CA LEU A 141 12.32 -15.19 -3.78
C LEU A 141 11.24 -16.18 -4.19
N SER A 142 10.07 -15.68 -4.59
CA SER A 142 8.98 -16.53 -5.09
C SER A 142 9.36 -17.25 -6.39
N ALA A 143 10.05 -16.58 -7.31
CA ALA A 143 10.55 -17.19 -8.53
C ALA A 143 11.60 -18.28 -8.24
N VAL A 144 12.54 -18.04 -7.31
CA VAL A 144 13.52 -19.03 -6.87
C VAL A 144 12.83 -20.28 -6.32
N VAL A 145 11.84 -20.10 -5.43
CA VAL A 145 11.06 -21.21 -4.88
C VAL A 145 10.30 -21.95 -5.98
N GLY A 146 9.63 -21.23 -6.88
CA GLY A 146 8.86 -21.84 -7.96
C GLY A 146 9.71 -22.67 -8.91
N VAL A 147 10.87 -22.16 -9.33
CA VAL A 147 11.84 -22.90 -10.16
C VAL A 147 12.37 -24.12 -9.42
N ALA A 148 12.72 -23.99 -8.13
CA ALA A 148 13.21 -25.11 -7.33
C ALA A 148 12.17 -26.24 -7.24
N ILE A 149 10.89 -25.90 -7.01
CA ILE A 149 9.80 -26.88 -7.00
C ILE A 149 9.58 -27.49 -8.39
N ALA A 150 9.63 -26.70 -9.46
CA ALA A 150 9.49 -27.18 -10.84
C ALA A 150 10.60 -28.18 -11.24
N MET A 151 11.81 -28.04 -10.68
CA MET A 151 12.93 -28.96 -10.91
C MET A 151 12.87 -30.24 -10.07
N VAL A 152 12.32 -30.17 -8.85
CA VAL A 152 12.28 -31.31 -7.91
C VAL A 152 11.04 -32.17 -8.12
N VAL A 153 9.90 -31.57 -8.44
CA VAL A 153 8.62 -32.28 -8.55
C VAL A 153 8.42 -32.76 -9.99
N PRO A 154 8.19 -34.07 -10.22
CA PRO A 154 7.92 -34.59 -11.57
C PRO A 154 6.67 -33.98 -12.20
N GLU A 155 6.67 -33.87 -13.53
CA GLU A 155 5.53 -33.33 -14.30
C GLU A 155 4.23 -34.12 -14.09
N SER A 156 4.31 -35.42 -13.77
CA SER A 156 3.15 -36.22 -13.42
C SER A 156 2.44 -35.75 -12.14
N MET A 157 3.06 -34.89 -11.34
CA MET A 157 2.55 -34.36 -10.07
C MET A 157 2.31 -32.84 -10.09
N LEU A 158 2.06 -32.25 -11.27
CA LEU A 158 1.78 -30.81 -11.40
C LEU A 158 0.64 -30.30 -10.50
N TRP A 159 -0.38 -31.14 -10.25
CA TRP A 159 -1.50 -30.83 -9.35
C TRP A 159 -1.04 -30.51 -7.91
N LEU A 160 0.10 -31.05 -7.48
CA LEU A 160 0.70 -30.82 -6.18
C LEU A 160 1.79 -29.75 -6.25
N ALA A 161 2.58 -29.71 -7.33
CA ALA A 161 3.68 -28.78 -7.51
C ALA A 161 3.23 -27.31 -7.39
N GLY A 162 2.10 -26.95 -8.02
CA GLY A 162 1.57 -25.59 -7.99
C GLY A 162 1.24 -25.10 -6.58
N PRO A 163 0.33 -25.77 -5.84
CA PRO A 163 -0.01 -25.40 -4.47
C PRO A 163 1.19 -25.39 -3.51
N VAL A 164 2.10 -26.36 -3.64
CA VAL A 164 3.32 -26.45 -2.82
C VAL A 164 4.25 -25.27 -3.10
N SER A 165 4.46 -24.92 -4.38
CA SER A 165 5.25 -23.76 -4.79
C SER A 165 4.71 -22.46 -4.19
N VAL A 166 3.41 -22.20 -4.33
CA VAL A 166 2.77 -21.00 -3.79
C VAL A 166 2.85 -20.95 -2.26
N GLY A 167 2.51 -22.06 -1.59
CA GLY A 167 2.55 -22.13 -0.12
C GLY A 167 3.95 -21.90 0.44
N LEU A 168 4.97 -22.51 -0.18
CA LEU A 168 6.36 -22.32 0.23
C LEU A 168 6.86 -20.91 -0.08
N ALA A 169 6.49 -20.32 -1.22
CA ALA A 169 6.83 -18.94 -1.56
C ALA A 169 6.23 -17.95 -0.55
N ILE A 170 4.98 -18.15 -0.14
CA ILE A 170 4.33 -17.36 0.92
C ILE A 170 5.10 -17.49 2.24
N ALA A 171 5.48 -18.72 2.63
CA ALA A 171 6.25 -18.95 3.84
C ALA A 171 7.62 -18.23 3.78
N VAL A 172 8.34 -18.33 2.67
CA VAL A 172 9.64 -17.67 2.47
C VAL A 172 9.50 -16.15 2.54
N MET A 173 8.50 -15.58 1.87
CA MET A 173 8.23 -14.14 1.95
C MET A 173 7.88 -13.68 3.36
N ALA A 174 7.07 -14.45 4.09
CA ALA A 174 6.72 -14.13 5.48
C ALA A 174 7.95 -14.17 6.40
N LEU A 175 8.82 -15.18 6.25
CA LEU A 175 10.04 -15.32 7.05
C LEU A 175 11.07 -14.23 6.77
N THR A 176 11.15 -13.77 5.52
CA THR A 176 12.08 -12.71 5.10
C THR A 176 11.50 -11.30 5.26
N ASN A 177 10.25 -11.20 5.73
CA ASN A 177 9.50 -9.94 5.82
C ASN A 177 9.43 -9.21 4.47
N THR A 178 9.30 -9.95 3.36
CA THR A 178 9.18 -9.40 2.00
C THR A 178 7.85 -9.75 1.35
N THR A 179 6.77 -9.81 2.15
CA THR A 179 5.46 -10.26 1.68
C THR A 179 4.91 -9.38 0.57
N HIS A 180 4.88 -9.94 -0.63
CA HIS A 180 4.26 -9.37 -1.80
C HIS A 180 3.37 -10.43 -2.46
N PRO A 181 2.04 -10.43 -2.19
CA PRO A 181 1.13 -11.49 -2.62
C PRO A 181 1.21 -11.86 -4.12
N PRO A 182 1.42 -10.89 -5.04
CA PRO A 182 1.64 -11.20 -6.45
C PRO A 182 2.82 -12.14 -6.73
N GLY A 183 3.82 -12.18 -5.84
CA GLY A 183 4.93 -13.13 -5.87
C GLY A 183 4.45 -14.58 -5.83
N GLY A 184 3.35 -14.88 -5.13
CA GLY A 184 2.75 -16.22 -5.15
C GLY A 184 2.34 -16.65 -6.56
N ALA A 185 1.77 -15.74 -7.35
CA ALA A 185 1.47 -15.99 -8.76
C ALA A 185 2.76 -16.20 -9.57
N THR A 186 3.83 -15.45 -9.30
CA THR A 186 5.16 -15.67 -9.93
C THR A 186 5.71 -17.07 -9.64
N ALA A 187 5.60 -17.54 -8.40
CA ALA A 187 6.01 -18.91 -8.04
C ALA A 187 5.18 -19.97 -8.76
N LEU A 188 3.87 -19.73 -8.92
CA LEU A 188 2.99 -20.62 -9.67
C LEU A 188 3.35 -20.64 -11.16
N THR A 189 3.60 -19.48 -11.77
CA THR A 189 3.97 -19.37 -13.18
C THR A 189 5.24 -20.15 -13.52
N ALA A 190 6.24 -20.18 -12.62
CA ALA A 190 7.43 -21.01 -12.81
C ALA A 190 7.13 -22.52 -12.91
N VAL A 191 6.02 -22.98 -12.33
CA VAL A 191 5.62 -24.39 -12.31
C VAL A 191 4.72 -24.75 -13.49
N ILE A 192 3.72 -23.91 -13.79
CA ILE A 192 2.67 -24.18 -14.79
C ILE A 192 2.88 -23.48 -16.14
N GLY A 193 3.97 -22.71 -16.26
CA GLY A 193 4.36 -22.09 -17.51
C GLY A 193 4.72 -23.12 -18.59
N SER A 194 4.86 -22.64 -19.82
CA SER A 194 5.22 -23.49 -20.96
C SER A 194 6.57 -24.18 -20.77
N ASP A 195 6.84 -25.18 -21.60
CA ASP A 195 8.15 -25.87 -21.62
C ASP A 195 9.31 -24.89 -21.86
N HIS A 196 9.10 -23.86 -22.68
CA HIS A 196 10.08 -22.80 -22.89
C HIS A 196 10.37 -22.06 -21.58
N LEU A 197 9.34 -21.61 -20.86
CA LEU A 197 9.51 -20.87 -19.61
C LEU A 197 10.18 -21.74 -18.52
N ARG A 198 9.79 -23.01 -18.42
CA ARG A 198 10.41 -23.99 -17.52
C ARG A 198 11.87 -24.25 -17.87
N SER A 199 12.21 -24.27 -19.17
CA SER A 199 13.58 -24.47 -19.65
C SER A 199 14.55 -23.35 -19.28
N LEU A 200 14.05 -22.15 -18.99
CA LEU A 200 14.87 -21.05 -18.46
C LEU A 200 15.51 -21.40 -17.10
N GLY A 201 14.89 -22.31 -16.34
CA GLY A 201 15.37 -22.67 -15.00
C GLY A 201 15.54 -21.43 -14.13
N PHE A 202 16.68 -21.29 -13.46
CA PHE A 202 16.95 -20.12 -12.62
C PHE A 202 17.13 -18.81 -13.39
N TYR A 203 17.30 -18.85 -14.72
CA TYR A 203 17.31 -17.64 -15.54
C TYR A 203 15.96 -16.92 -15.50
N TYR A 204 14.85 -17.66 -15.30
CA TYR A 204 13.50 -17.12 -15.06
C TYR A 204 13.48 -16.02 -13.98
N VAL A 205 14.31 -16.18 -12.93
CA VAL A 205 14.41 -15.22 -11.83
C VAL A 205 14.94 -13.88 -12.31
N LEU A 206 15.98 -13.89 -13.16
CA LEU A 206 16.56 -12.67 -13.71
C LEU A 206 15.64 -12.06 -14.76
N GLN A 207 15.20 -12.89 -15.70
CA GLN A 207 14.37 -12.53 -16.83
C GLN A 207 13.31 -13.62 -16.98
N PRO A 208 12.01 -13.29 -16.88
CA PRO A 208 11.42 -11.95 -16.93
C PRO A 208 11.11 -11.32 -15.56
N VAL A 209 11.36 -12.03 -14.46
CA VAL A 209 10.82 -11.65 -13.15
C VAL A 209 11.48 -10.41 -12.57
N LEU A 210 12.80 -10.43 -12.38
CA LEU A 210 13.51 -9.34 -11.72
C LEU A 210 13.54 -8.08 -12.62
N THR A 211 13.74 -8.24 -13.92
CA THR A 211 13.67 -7.12 -14.88
C THR A 211 12.28 -6.48 -14.89
N GLY A 212 11.21 -7.27 -14.88
CA GLY A 212 9.84 -6.76 -14.75
C GLY A 212 9.58 -6.04 -13.42
N ALA A 213 9.97 -6.65 -12.29
CA ALA A 213 9.77 -6.07 -10.96
C ALA A 213 10.55 -4.76 -10.76
N VAL A 214 11.81 -4.70 -11.22
CA VAL A 214 12.64 -3.49 -11.15
C VAL A 214 12.09 -2.40 -12.05
N ALA A 215 11.72 -2.72 -13.30
CA ALA A 215 11.10 -1.76 -14.22
C ALA A 215 9.82 -1.18 -13.63
N MET A 216 9.00 -2.01 -13.00
CA MET A 216 7.78 -1.59 -12.33
C MET A 216 8.07 -0.65 -11.15
N VAL A 217 9.04 -0.97 -10.29
CA VAL A 217 9.45 -0.10 -9.19
C VAL A 217 9.99 1.24 -9.70
N ILE A 218 10.79 1.25 -10.77
CA ILE A 218 11.26 2.49 -11.40
C ILE A 218 10.08 3.33 -11.87
N CYS A 219 9.12 2.74 -12.60
CA CYS A 219 7.90 3.42 -13.00
C CYS A 219 7.11 3.96 -11.80
N ALA A 220 7.02 3.20 -10.71
CA ALA A 220 6.34 3.63 -9.50
C ALA A 220 7.00 4.80 -8.81
N VAL A 221 8.32 4.79 -8.68
CA VAL A 221 9.09 5.90 -8.09
C VAL A 221 8.96 7.15 -8.96
N LEU A 222 9.03 7.03 -10.29
CA LEU A 222 8.93 8.19 -11.16
C LEU A 222 7.50 8.72 -11.22
N LEU A 223 6.53 7.87 -11.54
CA LEU A 223 5.18 8.29 -11.86
C LEU A 223 4.31 8.58 -10.63
N ASN A 224 4.49 7.90 -9.50
CA ASN A 224 3.73 8.27 -8.29
C ASN A 224 4.19 9.62 -7.75
N ASN A 225 5.49 9.92 -7.75
CA ASN A 225 6.01 11.18 -7.21
C ASN A 225 5.79 12.41 -8.11
N LEU A 226 5.33 12.23 -9.36
CA LEU A 226 4.87 13.35 -10.20
C LEU A 226 3.58 13.99 -9.66
N HIS A 227 2.79 13.25 -8.87
CA HIS A 227 1.55 13.75 -8.30
C HIS A 227 1.82 14.44 -6.95
N PRO A 228 1.46 15.73 -6.74
CA PRO A 228 1.81 16.48 -5.53
C PRO A 228 1.31 15.89 -4.21
N GLN A 229 0.25 15.10 -4.25
CA GLN A 229 -0.38 14.47 -3.08
C GLN A 229 0.04 13.01 -2.84
N ARG A 230 1.01 12.49 -3.61
CA ARG A 230 1.49 11.10 -3.47
C ARG A 230 2.97 11.10 -3.11
N GLN A 231 3.36 10.08 -2.37
CA GLN A 231 4.76 9.83 -2.05
C GLN A 231 5.03 8.33 -2.14
N TYR A 232 6.01 7.94 -2.95
CA TYR A 232 6.45 6.56 -3.06
C TYR A 232 7.96 6.48 -3.36
N PRO A 233 8.75 5.71 -2.62
CA PRO A 233 8.33 4.83 -1.54
C PRO A 233 8.17 5.57 -0.21
N LEU A 234 7.44 4.96 0.72
CA LEU A 234 7.44 5.37 2.13
C LEU A 234 8.74 4.95 2.82
N TYR A 235 9.29 3.79 2.44
CA TYR A 235 10.60 3.31 2.87
C TYR A 235 11.18 2.33 1.84
N TRP A 236 12.51 2.31 1.73
CA TRP A 236 13.20 1.43 0.80
C TRP A 236 13.36 0.02 1.36
N VAL A 237 13.87 -0.11 2.59
CA VAL A 237 14.17 -1.38 3.24
C VAL A 237 13.21 -1.59 4.40
N ASN A 238 12.75 -2.84 4.58
CA ASN A 238 11.86 -3.19 5.67
C ASN A 238 12.57 -3.01 7.01
N GLN A 239 12.21 -1.95 7.73
CA GLN A 239 12.73 -1.70 9.07
C GLN A 239 11.88 -2.46 10.08
N VAL A 240 12.42 -3.54 10.65
CA VAL A 240 11.85 -4.17 11.83
C VAL A 240 12.12 -3.23 13.00
N ARG A 241 11.19 -2.29 13.25
CA ARG A 241 11.24 -1.47 14.45
C ARG A 241 11.04 -2.42 15.63
N ARG A 242 12.12 -2.80 16.31
CA ARG A 242 12.03 -3.40 17.64
C ARG A 242 11.26 -2.40 18.49
N GLN A 243 10.02 -2.72 18.83
CA GLN A 243 9.31 -1.99 19.85
C GLN A 243 10.18 -2.11 21.11
N ARG A 244 10.87 -1.03 21.47
CA ARG A 244 11.42 -0.92 22.82
C ARG A 244 10.19 -0.98 23.71
N THR A 245 10.03 -2.08 24.43
CA THR A 245 9.20 -2.11 25.62
C THR A 245 9.84 -1.16 26.62
N ASP A 246 9.54 0.13 26.50
CA ASP A 246 9.97 1.12 27.48
C ASP A 246 9.06 0.94 28.70
N GLY A 247 9.39 -0.10 29.47
CA GLY A 247 8.80 -0.32 30.77
C GLY A 247 9.30 0.77 31.72
N SER A 248 8.39 1.65 32.12
CA SER A 248 8.43 2.30 33.44
C SER A 248 9.69 3.14 33.74
N GLN A 249 9.67 4.41 33.34
CA GLN A 249 10.20 5.47 34.19
C GLN A 249 9.09 6.47 34.49
N GLY A 250 8.48 6.33 35.67
CA GLY A 250 7.49 7.25 36.19
C GLY A 250 6.92 6.76 37.51
N LYS A 251 7.42 7.37 38.60
CA LYS A 251 6.96 7.33 40.00
C LYS A 251 7.67 6.34 40.94
N ALA A 252 8.75 6.83 41.55
CA ALA A 252 8.89 6.85 43.01
C ALA A 252 9.61 8.15 43.40
#